data_AF-A0A7K2BYA7-F1
#
_entry.id   AF-A0A7K2BYA7-F1
#
_cell.length_a   1.000
_cell.length_b   1.000
_cell.length_c   1.000
_cell.angle_alpha   90.00
_cell.angle_beta   90.00
_cell.angle_gamma   90.00
#
_symmetry.space_group_name_H-M   'P 1'
#
loop_
_entity.id
_entity.type
_entity.pdbx_description
1 polymer ?
#
loop_
_entity_poly.entity_id
_entity_poly.type
_entity_poly.pdbx_seq_one_letter_code
_entity_poly.pdbx_strand_id
1 'polypeptide(L)'
;MTTTENIPALVKRLCAHARETEWFEFKSSDADPKKLGQNISAIANAAAISGKSNGYIIWGIQDEDHRIIGTKFKPDSKRVQRDDLDHWLSQRLDPSINFRFHTDNVDGKPVVVLLIPRSLDRPVRFDNEAYIRVGS
;
A
#
# COMPACT_ATOMS: atom_id res chain seq x y z
N MET A 1 -21.79 -5.04 -2.64
CA MET A 1 -21.15 -6.22 -2.03
C MET A 1 -19.68 -5.90 -1.85
N THR A 2 -19.21 -5.65 -0.63
CA THR A 2 -17.78 -5.56 -0.34
C THR A 2 -17.23 -6.97 -0.36
N THR A 3 -16.57 -7.37 -1.45
CA THR A 3 -15.82 -8.63 -1.48
C THR A 3 -14.78 -8.56 -0.36
N THR A 4 -14.93 -9.36 0.69
CA THR A 4 -13.89 -9.50 1.70
C THR A 4 -12.65 -10.04 1.01
N GLU A 5 -11.63 -9.20 0.87
CA GLU A 5 -10.40 -9.58 0.18
C GLU A 5 -9.66 -10.60 1.06
N ASN A 6 -9.46 -11.81 0.54
CA ASN A 6 -8.70 -12.84 1.24
C ASN A 6 -7.21 -12.45 1.22
N ILE A 7 -6.74 -11.84 2.31
CA ILE A 7 -5.39 -11.27 2.42
C ILE A 7 -4.30 -12.33 2.19
N PRO A 8 -4.35 -13.53 2.80
CA PRO A 8 -3.36 -14.56 2.51
C PRO A 8 -3.28 -14.95 1.03
N ALA A 9 -4.44 -15.12 0.37
CA ALA A 9 -4.48 -15.46 -1.05
C ALA A 9 -3.96 -14.30 -1.93
N LEU A 10 -4.30 -13.05 -1.58
CA LEU A 10 -3.78 -11.86 -2.25
C LEU A 10 -2.25 -11.79 -2.15
N VAL A 11 -1.70 -11.91 -0.95
CA VAL A 11 -0.25 -11.82 -0.71
C VAL A 11 0.48 -12.89 -1.51
N LYS A 12 0.01 -14.15 -1.47
CA LYS A 12 0.61 -15.24 -2.26
C LYS A 12 0.56 -14.97 -3.75
N ARG A 13 -0.55 -14.44 -4.26
CA ARG A 13 -0.70 -14.06 -5.66
C ARG A 13 0.28 -12.96 -6.06
N LEU A 14 0.45 -11.92 -5.24
CA LEU A 14 1.39 -10.83 -5.51
C LEU A 14 2.85 -11.30 -5.45
N CYS A 15 3.22 -12.14 -4.47
CA CYS A 15 4.58 -12.68 -4.35
C CYS A 15 4.95 -13.60 -5.52
N ALA A 16 3.97 -14.19 -6.22
CA ALA A 16 4.20 -15.00 -7.41
C ALA A 16 4.58 -14.18 -8.66
N HIS A 17 4.49 -12.85 -8.63
CA HIS A 17 5.03 -12.00 -9.69
C HIS A 17 6.56 -12.05 -9.69
N ALA A 18 7.18 -11.98 -10.87
CA ALA A 18 8.63 -12.03 -11.01
C ALA A 18 9.34 -10.79 -10.44
N ARG A 19 8.66 -9.65 -10.39
CA ARG A 19 9.15 -8.37 -9.86
C ARG A 19 7.97 -7.51 -9.41
N GLU A 20 8.26 -6.49 -8.61
CA GLU A 20 7.33 -5.39 -8.35
C GLU A 20 6.82 -4.76 -9.65
N THR A 21 5.65 -4.14 -9.57
CA THR A 21 5.08 -3.35 -10.66
C THR A 21 4.71 -1.97 -10.15
N GLU A 22 4.26 -1.08 -11.02
CA GLU A 22 3.92 0.28 -10.65
C GLU A 22 2.71 0.37 -9.70
N TRP A 23 1.88 -0.67 -9.62
CA TRP A 23 0.68 -0.70 -8.77
C TRP A 23 0.84 -1.55 -7.51
N PHE A 24 1.99 -2.17 -7.25
CA PHE A 24 2.26 -2.75 -5.93
C PHE A 24 3.73 -2.71 -5.50
N GLU A 25 3.96 -2.64 -4.19
CA GLU A 25 5.28 -2.57 -3.58
C GLU A 25 5.39 -3.50 -2.37
N PHE A 26 6.54 -4.14 -2.22
CA PHE A 26 6.97 -4.92 -1.08
C PHE A 26 7.87 -4.10 -0.15
N LYS A 27 7.70 -4.32 1.15
CA LYS A 27 8.53 -3.74 2.19
C LYS A 27 8.91 -4.79 3.21
N SER A 28 10.17 -4.77 3.62
CA SER A 28 10.63 -5.64 4.70
C SER A 28 10.12 -5.14 6.07
N SER A 29 10.10 -3.82 6.30
CA SER A 29 9.69 -3.22 7.58
C SER A 29 9.22 -1.77 7.43
N ASP A 30 9.29 -1.00 8.53
CA ASP A 30 8.61 0.27 8.85
C ASP A 30 8.36 1.25 7.69
N ALA A 31 7.32 2.06 7.85
CA ALA A 31 6.91 3.08 6.89
C ALA A 31 7.23 4.49 7.38
N ASP A 32 8.10 5.21 6.68
CA ASP A 32 8.18 6.67 6.86
C ASP A 32 6.84 7.30 6.39
N PRO A 33 6.13 8.07 7.24
CA PRO A 33 4.80 8.57 6.91
C PRO A 33 4.77 9.44 5.65
N LYS A 34 5.79 10.28 5.44
CA LYS A 34 5.86 11.16 4.27
C LYS A 34 6.07 10.34 3.00
N LYS A 35 7.01 9.39 3.03
CA LYS A 35 7.24 8.48 1.90
C LYS A 35 6.02 7.61 1.61
N LEU A 36 5.32 7.16 2.65
CA LEU A 36 4.09 6.38 2.52
C LEU A 36 2.99 7.18 1.81
N GLY A 37 2.80 8.46 2.16
CA GLY A 37 1.85 9.34 1.46
C GLY A 37 2.17 9.50 -0.02
N GLN A 38 3.45 9.71 -0.36
CA GLN A 38 3.91 9.76 -1.75
C GLN A 38 3.64 8.44 -2.48
N ASN A 39 3.93 7.30 -1.84
CA ASN A 39 3.71 5.98 -2.41
C ASN A 39 2.20 5.72 -2.63
N ILE A 40 1.33 6.15 -1.72
CA ILE A 40 -0.13 6.04 -1.88
C ILE A 40 -0.60 6.80 -3.12
N SER A 41 -0.17 8.07 -3.26
CA SER A 41 -0.47 8.88 -4.45
C SER A 41 0.04 8.19 -5.73
N ALA A 42 1.29 7.73 -5.73
CA ALA A 42 1.92 7.09 -6.87
C ALA A 42 1.21 5.80 -7.30
N ILE A 43 0.89 4.93 -6.34
CA ILE A 43 0.26 3.63 -6.58
C ILE A 43 -1.20 3.79 -7.01
N ALA A 44 -1.96 4.72 -6.41
CA ALA A 44 -3.34 4.99 -6.82
C ALA A 44 -3.40 5.43 -8.30
N ASN A 45 -2.48 6.31 -8.71
CA ASN A 45 -2.38 6.79 -10.09
C ASN A 45 -1.90 5.69 -11.04
N ALA A 46 -0.90 4.91 -10.65
CA ALA A 46 -0.42 3.80 -11.45
C ALA A 46 -1.46 2.69 -11.62
N ALA A 47 -2.25 2.39 -10.59
CA ALA A 47 -3.35 1.42 -10.67
C ALA A 47 -4.40 1.85 -11.70
N ALA A 48 -4.74 3.15 -11.75
CA ALA A 48 -5.66 3.69 -12.74
C ALA A 48 -5.13 3.54 -14.17
N ILE A 49 -3.87 3.91 -14.40
CA ILE A 49 -3.19 3.79 -15.70
C ILE A 49 -3.09 2.31 -16.14
N SER A 50 -2.83 1.42 -15.18
CA SER A 50 -2.68 -0.03 -15.41
C SER A 50 -4.02 -0.78 -15.50
N GLY A 51 -5.16 -0.08 -15.46
CA GLY A 51 -6.50 -0.69 -15.49
C GLY A 51 -6.81 -1.61 -14.30
N LYS A 52 -6.13 -1.42 -13.16
CA LYS A 52 -6.36 -2.19 -11.92
C LYS A 52 -7.37 -1.48 -11.04
N SER A 53 -8.24 -2.24 -10.37
CA SER A 53 -9.17 -1.65 -9.40
C SER A 53 -8.47 -1.09 -8.16
N ASN A 54 -7.37 -1.72 -7.75
CA ASN A 54 -6.58 -1.35 -6.57
C ASN A 54 -5.09 -1.53 -6.86
N GLY A 55 -4.28 -0.78 -6.12
CA GLY A 55 -2.87 -1.05 -5.89
C GLY A 55 -2.60 -1.40 -4.42
N TYR A 56 -1.37 -1.80 -4.12
CA TYR A 56 -1.04 -2.41 -2.83
C TYR A 56 0.35 -2.04 -2.31
N ILE A 57 0.50 -1.90 -0.98
CA ILE A 57 1.81 -1.95 -0.33
C ILE A 57 1.77 -3.08 0.70
N ILE A 58 2.76 -3.97 0.68
CA ILE A 58 2.77 -5.17 1.51
C ILE A 58 4.04 -5.19 2.36
N TRP A 59 3.87 -5.17 3.69
CA TRP A 59 4.96 -5.28 4.65
C TRP A 59 5.16 -6.72 5.12
N GLY A 60 6.43 -7.07 5.35
CA GLY A 60 6.83 -8.41 5.78
C GLY A 60 7.24 -9.31 4.63
N ILE A 61 7.58 -8.71 3.48
CA ILE A 61 8.07 -9.39 2.28
C ILE A 61 9.49 -8.87 1.99
N GLN A 62 10.43 -9.77 1.72
CA GLN A 62 11.76 -9.42 1.24
C GLN A 62 11.69 -9.07 -0.24
N ASP A 63 12.26 -7.93 -0.63
CA ASP A 63 12.15 -7.38 -1.99
C ASP A 63 12.81 -8.27 -3.05
N GLU A 64 14.00 -8.80 -2.76
CA GLU A 64 14.84 -9.52 -3.75
C GLU A 64 14.21 -10.83 -4.27
N ASP A 65 13.55 -11.58 -3.40
CA ASP A 65 13.05 -12.93 -3.70
C ASP A 65 11.59 -13.14 -3.31
N HIS A 66 10.90 -12.06 -2.94
CA HIS A 66 9.51 -12.03 -2.48
C HIS A 66 9.22 -13.03 -1.34
N ARG A 67 10.23 -13.40 -0.54
CA ARG A 67 10.01 -14.29 0.60
C ARG A 67 9.23 -13.58 1.68
N ILE A 68 8.20 -14.25 2.19
CA ILE A 68 7.45 -13.81 3.36
C ILE A 68 8.38 -13.96 4.57
N ILE A 69 8.79 -12.84 5.17
CA ILE A 69 9.66 -12.77 6.36
C ILE A 69 8.90 -12.33 7.61
N GLY A 70 7.72 -11.73 7.43
CA GLY A 70 6.90 -11.15 8.50
C GLY A 70 7.37 -9.74 8.89
N THR A 71 6.50 -8.98 9.56
CA THR A 71 6.81 -7.60 9.99
C THR A 71 6.39 -7.34 11.43
N LYS A 72 7.06 -6.36 12.04
CA LYS A 72 6.65 -5.75 13.33
C LYS A 72 5.89 -4.43 13.14
N PHE A 73 5.73 -3.98 11.90
CA PHE A 73 4.98 -2.76 11.58
C PHE A 73 3.52 -2.92 12.02
N LYS A 74 3.02 -1.95 12.79
CA LYS A 74 1.65 -1.89 13.28
C LYS A 74 1.07 -0.51 12.93
N PRO A 75 0.32 -0.38 11.83
CA PRO A 75 -0.18 0.92 11.37
C PRO A 75 -1.04 1.61 12.44
N ASP A 76 -1.92 0.86 13.10
CA ASP A 76 -2.82 1.35 14.15
C ASP A 76 -2.11 1.92 15.38
N SER A 77 -0.84 1.57 15.59
CA SER A 77 -0.02 2.08 16.70
C SER A 77 0.94 3.19 16.27
N LYS A 78 1.03 3.48 14.96
CA LYS A 78 1.94 4.50 14.44
C LYS A 78 1.28 5.86 14.45
N ARG A 79 1.99 6.85 15.01
CA ARG A 79 1.52 8.23 15.13
C ARG A 79 2.47 9.19 14.46
N VAL A 80 1.92 10.26 13.89
CA VAL A 80 2.66 11.38 13.34
C VAL A 80 2.34 12.60 14.19
N GLN A 81 3.27 12.99 15.05
CA GLN A 81 3.06 14.00 16.10
C GLN A 81 1.90 13.61 17.02
N ARG A 82 0.69 14.17 16.81
CA ARG A 82 -0.52 13.93 17.61
C ARG A 82 -1.57 13.10 16.88
N ASP A 83 -1.43 12.90 15.57
CA ASP A 83 -2.41 12.20 14.76
C ASP A 83 -2.03 10.74 14.57
N ASP A 84 -3.03 9.87 14.49
CA ASP A 84 -2.84 8.51 14.02
C ASP A 84 -2.48 8.51 12.54
N LEU A 85 -1.64 7.56 12.12
CA LEU A 85 -1.08 7.52 10.76
C LEU A 85 -2.16 7.61 9.68
N ASP A 86 -3.22 6.82 9.81
CA ASP A 86 -4.35 6.77 8.86
C ASP A 86 -5.02 8.14 8.73
N HIS A 87 -5.29 8.79 9.86
CA HIS A 87 -5.91 10.11 9.88
C HIS A 87 -5.00 11.15 9.20
N TRP A 88 -3.73 11.16 9.56
CA TRP A 88 -2.73 12.07 9.02
C TRP A 88 -2.57 11.94 7.50
N LEU A 89 -2.56 10.70 6.99
CA LEU A 89 -2.52 10.42 5.55
C LEU A 89 -3.80 10.88 4.85
N SER A 90 -4.96 10.58 5.42
CA SER A 90 -6.27 10.88 4.81
C SER A 90 -6.49 12.38 4.57
N GLN A 91 -5.97 13.24 5.45
CA GLN A 91 -6.07 14.69 5.34
C GLN A 91 -5.19 15.29 4.24
N ARG A 92 -4.16 14.56 3.80
CA ARG A 92 -3.14 15.05 2.87
C ARG A 92 -3.29 14.52 1.45
N LEU A 93 -4.28 13.65 1.21
CA LEU A 93 -4.56 13.06 -0.09
C LEU A 93 -5.70 13.82 -0.79
N ASP A 94 -5.46 14.23 -2.04
CA ASP A 94 -6.47 14.90 -2.88
C ASP A 94 -6.51 14.34 -4.32
N PRO A 95 -7.64 13.76 -4.79
CA PRO A 95 -8.87 13.55 -4.04
C PRO A 95 -8.67 12.55 -2.90
N SER A 96 -9.52 12.65 -1.88
CA SER A 96 -9.54 11.68 -0.80
C SER A 96 -9.90 10.30 -1.35
N ILE A 97 -9.13 9.29 -0.95
CA ILE A 97 -9.32 7.89 -1.33
C ILE A 97 -9.45 7.02 -0.08
N ASN A 98 -10.31 6.01 -0.17
CA ASN A 98 -10.58 5.09 0.93
C ASN A 98 -9.54 3.95 0.97
N PHE A 99 -8.28 4.29 1.24
CA PHE A 99 -7.25 3.29 1.48
C PHE A 99 -7.50 2.58 2.81
N ARG A 100 -7.06 1.31 2.93
CA ARG A 100 -7.27 0.51 4.15
C ARG A 100 -6.07 -0.36 4.47
N PHE A 101 -5.67 -0.36 5.74
CA PHE A 101 -4.74 -1.35 6.26
C PHE A 101 -5.48 -2.64 6.63
N HIS A 102 -4.86 -3.76 6.29
CA HIS A 102 -5.25 -5.09 6.69
C HIS A 102 -4.05 -5.78 7.31
N THR A 103 -4.20 -6.32 8.52
CA THR A 103 -3.17 -7.11 9.19
C THR A 103 -3.65 -8.55 9.25
N ASP A 104 -2.82 -9.49 8.79
CA ASP A 104 -3.15 -10.92 8.79
C ASP A 104 -1.87 -11.78 8.96
N ASN A 105 -2.04 -13.09 9.12
CA ASN A 105 -0.95 -14.05 9.12
C ASN A 105 -0.91 -14.83 7.81
N VAL A 106 0.25 -14.84 7.15
CA VAL A 106 0.49 -15.63 5.94
C VAL A 106 1.63 -16.60 6.22
N ASP A 107 1.35 -17.90 6.11
CA ASP A 107 2.29 -18.98 6.42
C ASP A 107 2.93 -18.82 7.82
N GLY A 108 2.11 -18.43 8.80
CA GLY A 108 2.51 -18.24 10.20
C GLY A 108 3.30 -16.95 10.48
N LYS A 109 3.43 -16.05 9.49
CA LYS A 109 4.17 -14.79 9.62
C LYS A 109 3.22 -13.59 9.54
N PRO A 110 3.36 -12.59 10.43
CA PRO A 110 2.51 -11.39 10.42
C PRO A 110 2.84 -10.52 9.21
N VAL A 111 1.82 -10.16 8.43
CA VAL A 111 1.92 -9.32 7.24
C VAL A 111 0.91 -8.18 7.35
N VAL A 112 1.29 -7.01 6.84
CA VAL A 112 0.38 -5.86 6.71
C VAL A 112 0.22 -5.55 5.24
N VAL A 113 -1.02 -5.37 4.78
CA VAL A 113 -1.37 -4.94 3.43
C VAL A 113 -2.09 -3.61 3.51
N LEU A 114 -1.58 -2.60 2.81
CA LEU A 114 -2.30 -1.39 2.52
C LEU A 114 -2.96 -1.52 1.14
N LEU A 115 -4.29 -1.59 1.13
CA LEU A 115 -5.10 -1.57 -0.07
C LEU A 115 -5.35 -0.12 -0.48
N ILE A 116 -5.02 0.23 -1.72
CA ILE A 116 -5.11 1.58 -2.27
C ILE A 116 -6.04 1.56 -3.48
N PRO A 117 -7.26 2.10 -3.41
CA PRO A 117 -8.13 2.21 -4.58
C PRO A 117 -7.45 3.02 -5.69
N ARG A 118 -7.70 2.64 -6.95
CA ARG A 118 -7.24 3.43 -8.09
C ARG A 118 -7.80 4.85 -8.04
N SER A 119 -7.08 5.80 -8.64
CA SER A 119 -7.68 7.09 -8.97
C SER A 119 -8.79 6.91 -10.01
N LEU A 120 -9.85 7.73 -9.90
CA LEU A 120 -11.03 7.65 -10.77
C LEU A 120 -11.01 8.76 -11.82
N ASP A 121 -11.17 10.01 -11.38
CA ASP A 121 -11.41 11.14 -12.29
C ASP A 121 -10.16 12.02 -12.49
N ARG A 122 -9.32 12.13 -11.47
CA ARG A 122 -8.10 12.93 -11.49
C ARG A 122 -6.98 12.27 -10.68
N PRO A 123 -5.71 12.61 -10.95
CA PRO A 123 -4.60 12.08 -10.17
C PRO A 123 -4.76 12.37 -8.67
N VAL A 124 -4.51 11.35 -7.85
CA VAL A 124 -4.35 11.49 -6.40
C VAL A 124 -3.03 12.19 -6.13
N ARG A 125 -3.09 13.26 -5.37
CA ARG A 125 -1.97 14.06 -4.90
C ARG A 125 -1.73 13.79 -3.42
N PHE A 126 -0.48 13.92 -3.00
CA PHE A 126 -0.10 13.98 -1.59
C PHE A 126 0.60 15.33 -1.35
N ASP A 127 0.13 16.10 -0.37
CA ASP A 127 0.64 17.45 -0.09
C ASP A 127 0.72 18.34 -1.36
N ASN A 128 -0.36 18.32 -2.17
CA ASN A 128 -0.54 19.05 -3.44
C ASN A 128 0.30 18.58 -4.65
N GLU A 129 1.11 17.55 -4.51
CA GLU A 129 1.90 17.00 -5.61
C GLU A 129 1.37 15.64 -6.07
N ALA A 130 1.25 15.44 -7.39
CA ALA A 130 0.88 14.16 -7.96
C ALA A 130 2.13 13.31 -8.16
N TYR A 131 2.13 12.09 -7.65
CA TYR A 131 3.20 11.14 -7.84
C TYR A 131 2.77 10.05 -8.83
N ILE A 132 3.74 9.49 -9.54
CA ILE A 132 3.60 8.28 -10.35
C ILE A 132 4.85 7.43 -10.15
N ARG A 133 4.71 6.11 -10.16
CA ARG A 133 5.89 5.22 -10.23
C ARG A 133 6.33 5.15 -11.68
N VAL A 134 7.59 5.50 -11.93
CA VAL A 134 8.29 5.15 -13.16
C VAL A 134 9.03 3.86 -12.86
N GLY A 135 8.80 2.82 -13.65
CA GLY A 135 9.30 1.46 -13.39
C GLY A 135 10.77 1.42 -13.02
N SER A 136 11.12 0.49 -12.13
CA SER A 136 12.50 0.08 -11.84
C SER A 136 12.87 -1.14 -12.67
#